data_AF-A0A525LBG1-F1
#
_entry.id   AF-A0A525LBG1-F1
#
_cell.length_a   1.000
_cell.length_b   1.000
_cell.length_c   1.000
_cell.angle_alpha   90.00
_cell.angle_beta   90.00
_cell.angle_gamma   90.00
#
_symmetry.space_group_name_H-M   'P 1'
#
loop_
_entity.id
_entity.type
_entity.pdbx_description
1 polymer ?
#
loop_
_entity_poly.entity_id
_entity_poly.type
_entity_poly.pdbx_seq_one_letter_code
_entity_poly.pdbx_strand_id
1 'polypeptide(L)'
;MANSIWRGGALILCAGLAGCGQPSWRDPATAKGTAAVAPEVMKIVLARGGVAKPKAPARLTTTDPVPPPPAWAANLIGKPLAAAFPKLGGCLGNTDGVKQRYVGPAPGAKVVGWGWDPARASVVPHVVVVDRNAVIAGAGDSGARRLDVPQARPDITSDHAGWEVYTPLTTGPLEAYGVLADGKTICRLGHLDL
;
A
#
# COMPACT_ATOMS: atom_id res chain seq x y z
N MET A 1 -25.38 64.27 -10.92
CA MET A 1 -24.64 64.64 -12.15
C MET A 1 -23.88 63.38 -12.57
N ALA A 2 -24.53 62.57 -13.41
CA ALA A 2 -24.17 62.34 -14.83
C ALA A 2 -23.02 61.32 -14.99
N ASN A 3 -22.97 60.44 -15.98
CA ASN A 3 -23.94 59.69 -16.79
C ASN A 3 -23.08 58.73 -17.65
N SER A 4 -23.72 57.81 -18.39
CA SER A 4 -23.18 57.00 -19.50
C SER A 4 -22.53 55.66 -19.09
N ILE A 5 -23.11 54.47 -19.30
CA ILE A 5 -23.85 53.82 -20.42
C ILE A 5 -22.96 53.48 -21.62
N TRP A 6 -22.88 52.17 -21.91
CA TRP A 6 -22.97 51.41 -23.19
C TRP A 6 -22.19 50.08 -23.02
N ARG A 7 -22.79 48.88 -22.93
CA ARG A 7 -23.65 48.06 -23.84
C ARG A 7 -22.84 47.02 -24.64
N GLY A 8 -23.32 45.78 -24.60
CA GLY A 8 -22.95 44.65 -25.49
C GLY A 8 -22.38 43.48 -24.68
N GLY A 9 -23.01 42.33 -24.48
CA GLY A 9 -24.09 41.67 -25.23
C GLY A 9 -23.52 40.41 -25.91
N ALA A 10 -23.64 39.24 -25.28
CA ALA A 10 -23.69 37.93 -25.94
C ALA A 10 -24.15 36.86 -24.96
N LEU A 11 -25.38 36.38 -25.17
CA LEU A 11 -25.86 35.07 -24.70
C LEU A 11 -24.92 33.98 -25.26
N ILE A 12 -24.54 33.00 -24.44
CA ILE A 12 -24.11 31.68 -24.93
C ILE A 12 -25.02 30.64 -24.29
N LEU A 13 -25.69 29.90 -25.18
CA LEU A 13 -26.61 28.81 -24.90
C LEU A 13 -25.90 27.66 -24.15
N CYS A 14 -26.61 27.09 -23.17
CA CYS A 14 -26.43 25.72 -22.73
C CYS A 14 -26.98 24.76 -23.79
N ALA A 15 -26.15 23.87 -24.34
CA ALA A 15 -26.56 22.57 -24.90
C ALA A 15 -25.33 21.71 -25.17
N GLY A 16 -25.25 20.50 -24.58
CA GLY A 16 -24.24 19.53 -24.94
C GLY A 16 -23.99 18.45 -23.88
N LEU A 17 -24.94 17.53 -23.71
CA LEU A 17 -24.66 16.22 -23.15
C LEU A 17 -23.63 15.50 -24.05
N ALA A 18 -22.40 15.32 -23.56
CA ALA A 18 -21.46 14.36 -24.11
C ALA A 18 -21.05 13.41 -22.97
N GLY A 19 -21.58 12.19 -23.03
CA GLY A 19 -21.23 11.14 -22.09
C GLY A 19 -19.73 10.90 -22.09
N CYS A 20 -19.17 10.65 -20.91
CA CYS A 20 -17.82 10.14 -20.76
C CYS A 20 -17.73 8.76 -21.43
N GLY A 21 -17.38 8.74 -22.71
CA GLY A 21 -16.98 7.52 -23.40
C GLY A 21 -15.82 6.89 -22.64
N GLN A 22 -15.95 5.60 -22.32
CA GLN A 22 -14.88 4.85 -21.68
C GLN A 22 -13.60 4.94 -22.53
N PRO A 23 -12.43 5.07 -21.90
CA PRO A 23 -11.20 5.18 -22.67
C PRO A 23 -10.90 3.87 -23.42
N SER A 24 -10.39 4.01 -24.65
CA SER A 24 -10.30 2.99 -25.70
C SER A 24 -9.41 1.78 -25.40
N TRP A 25 -8.69 1.77 -24.27
CA TRP A 25 -7.93 0.61 -23.81
C TRP A 25 -8.78 -0.51 -23.22
N ARG A 26 -10.09 -0.30 -23.03
CA ARG A 26 -11.02 -1.34 -22.54
C ARG A 26 -11.65 -2.19 -23.64
N ASP A 27 -11.56 -1.78 -24.90
CA ASP A 27 -12.08 -2.55 -26.03
C ASP A 27 -10.93 -3.12 -26.87
N PRO A 28 -10.67 -4.45 -26.79
CA PRO A 28 -9.59 -5.08 -27.54
C PRO A 28 -9.80 -5.02 -29.06
N ALA A 29 -11.01 -4.72 -29.56
CA ALA A 29 -11.27 -4.57 -30.99
C ALA A 29 -10.83 -3.20 -31.55
N THR A 30 -10.64 -2.18 -30.70
CA THR A 30 -10.30 -0.81 -31.12
C THR A 30 -8.93 -0.33 -30.64
N ALA A 31 -8.18 -1.18 -29.93
CA ALA A 31 -6.80 -0.91 -29.55
C ALA A 31 -5.87 -0.86 -30.79
N LYS A 32 -5.56 0.34 -31.28
CA LYS A 32 -4.51 0.56 -32.29
C LYS A 32 -3.13 0.45 -31.64
N GLY A 33 -2.71 -0.79 -31.40
CA GLY A 33 -1.44 -1.13 -30.76
C GLY A 33 -0.82 -2.40 -31.30
N THR A 34 -0.95 -2.67 -32.59
CA THR A 34 -0.15 -3.70 -33.28
C THR A 34 0.75 -3.01 -34.28
N ALA A 35 1.77 -2.31 -33.78
CA ALA A 35 2.98 -2.16 -34.57
C ALA A 35 3.48 -3.59 -34.83
N ALA A 36 3.40 -4.05 -36.08
CA ALA A 36 3.96 -5.32 -36.49
C ALA A 36 5.42 -5.34 -36.04
N VAL A 37 5.76 -6.25 -35.14
CA VAL A 37 7.11 -6.39 -34.62
C VAL A 37 8.01 -6.72 -35.82
N ALA A 38 8.97 -5.86 -36.11
CA ALA A 38 9.88 -6.06 -37.24
C ALA A 38 10.54 -7.45 -37.15
N PRO A 39 10.73 -8.16 -38.27
CA PRO A 39 11.22 -9.54 -38.27
C PRO A 39 12.58 -9.71 -37.58
N GLU A 40 13.40 -8.65 -37.50
CA GLU A 40 14.67 -8.63 -36.76
C GLU A 40 14.50 -8.68 -35.23
N VAL A 41 13.43 -8.07 -34.69
CA VAL A 41 13.12 -8.16 -33.24
C VAL A 41 12.61 -9.57 -32.90
N MET A 42 11.93 -10.23 -33.82
CA MET A 42 11.44 -11.60 -33.62
C MET A 42 12.58 -12.62 -33.55
N LYS A 43 13.67 -12.42 -34.31
CA LYS A 43 14.88 -13.25 -34.18
C LYS A 43 15.53 -13.13 -32.81
N ILE A 44 15.53 -11.95 -32.18
CA ILE A 44 16.08 -11.75 -30.83
C ILE A 44 15.25 -12.47 -29.77
N VAL A 45 13.92 -12.44 -29.89
CA VAL A 45 13.00 -13.12 -28.97
C VAL A 45 13.08 -14.64 -29.13
N LEU A 46 13.24 -15.14 -30.36
CA LEU A 46 13.35 -16.57 -30.65
C LEU A 46 14.73 -17.16 -30.30
N ALA A 47 15.82 -16.38 -30.44
CA ALA A 47 17.17 -16.82 -30.07
C ALA A 47 17.42 -16.82 -28.55
N ARG A 48 16.60 -16.11 -27.77
CA ARG A 48 16.68 -16.01 -26.31
C ARG A 48 15.53 -16.73 -25.62
N GLY A 49 15.35 -18.01 -25.98
CA GLY A 49 14.61 -19.00 -25.20
C GLY A 49 13.38 -18.49 -24.47
N GLY A 50 12.28 -18.23 -25.19
CA GLY A 50 10.92 -18.16 -24.67
C GLY A 50 10.63 -17.06 -23.65
N VAL A 51 9.64 -16.20 -23.97
CA VAL A 51 9.00 -15.37 -22.94
C VAL A 51 8.43 -16.30 -21.88
N ALA A 52 9.03 -16.31 -20.68
CA ALA A 52 8.49 -17.04 -19.55
C ALA A 52 7.02 -16.64 -19.38
N LYS A 53 6.11 -17.64 -19.39
CA LYS A 53 4.69 -17.38 -19.12
C LYS A 53 4.59 -16.60 -17.81
N PRO A 54 3.76 -15.53 -17.74
CA PRO A 54 3.54 -14.83 -16.49
C PRO A 54 3.19 -15.85 -15.41
N LYS A 55 3.99 -15.90 -14.35
CA LYS A 55 3.68 -16.72 -13.18
C LYS A 55 2.29 -16.31 -12.72
N ALA A 56 1.36 -17.27 -12.63
CA ALA A 56 0.03 -17.00 -12.11
C ALA A 56 0.16 -16.20 -10.81
N PRO A 57 -0.68 -15.16 -10.59
CA PRO A 57 -0.57 -14.35 -9.39
C PRO A 57 -0.58 -15.27 -8.17
N ALA A 58 0.36 -15.03 -7.25
CA ALA A 58 0.42 -15.80 -6.01
C ALA A 58 -0.97 -15.83 -5.38
N ARG A 59 -1.42 -17.02 -4.98
CA ARG A 59 -2.73 -17.20 -4.38
C ARG A 59 -2.77 -16.35 -3.11
N LEU A 60 -3.68 -15.37 -3.07
CA LEU A 60 -3.88 -14.51 -1.90
C LEU A 60 -4.34 -15.30 -0.67
N THR A 61 -4.65 -16.58 -0.78
CA THR A 61 -5.11 -17.45 0.32
C THR A 61 -4.20 -18.67 0.50
N THR A 62 -3.95 -19.05 1.75
CA THR A 62 -3.26 -20.28 2.16
C THR A 62 -4.04 -20.97 3.29
N THR A 63 -3.94 -22.30 3.38
CA THR A 63 -4.50 -23.12 4.48
C THR A 63 -3.56 -23.25 5.67
N ASP A 64 -2.36 -22.68 5.59
CA ASP A 64 -1.45 -22.61 6.72
C ASP A 64 -2.07 -21.79 7.87
N PRO A 65 -1.66 -22.02 9.13
CA PRO A 65 -2.00 -21.13 10.22
C PRO A 65 -1.25 -19.79 10.11
N VAL A 66 -1.84 -18.72 10.66
CA VAL A 66 -1.14 -17.44 10.87
C VAL A 66 0.11 -17.69 11.75
N PRO A 67 1.29 -17.17 11.37
CA PRO A 67 2.48 -17.24 12.21
C PRO A 67 2.27 -16.59 13.59
N PRO A 68 2.90 -17.10 14.65
CA PRO A 68 2.84 -16.45 15.96
C PRO A 68 3.47 -15.04 15.89
N PRO A 69 3.06 -14.12 16.77
CA PRO A 69 3.70 -12.81 16.90
C PRO A 69 5.20 -12.92 17.19
N PRO A 70 6.03 -11.96 16.75
CA PRO A 70 7.44 -11.94 17.09
C PRO A 70 7.64 -11.83 18.60
N ALA A 71 8.74 -12.38 19.12
CA ALA A 71 8.98 -12.50 20.56
C ALA A 71 8.93 -11.16 21.32
N TRP A 72 9.36 -10.07 20.68
CA TRP A 72 9.32 -8.72 21.27
C TRP A 72 7.87 -8.24 21.52
N ALA A 73 6.92 -8.71 20.73
CA ALA A 73 5.51 -8.29 20.78
C ALA A 73 4.61 -9.28 21.53
N ALA A 74 5.11 -10.46 21.93
CA ALA A 74 4.30 -11.51 22.55
C ALA A 74 3.52 -10.99 23.77
N ASN A 75 4.14 -10.13 24.58
CA ASN A 75 3.51 -9.52 25.77
C ASN A 75 2.70 -8.25 25.48
N LEU A 76 2.57 -7.84 24.21
CA LEU A 76 1.84 -6.66 23.78
C LEU A 76 0.48 -7.00 23.18
N ILE A 77 0.34 -8.19 22.57
CA ILE A 77 -0.91 -8.61 21.95
C ILE A 77 -2.05 -8.61 22.98
N GLY A 78 -3.19 -8.07 22.58
CA GLY A 78 -4.38 -7.92 23.43
C GLY A 78 -4.33 -6.71 24.37
N LYS A 79 -3.22 -5.95 24.43
CA LYS A 79 -3.16 -4.73 25.25
C LYS A 79 -3.71 -3.51 24.50
N PRO A 80 -4.29 -2.53 25.21
CA PRO A 80 -4.59 -1.22 24.64
C PRO A 80 -3.30 -0.56 24.13
N LEU A 81 -3.34 0.03 22.93
CA LEU A 81 -2.21 0.69 22.30
C LEU A 81 -1.60 1.77 23.20
N ALA A 82 -2.46 2.61 23.79
CA ALA A 82 -2.04 3.71 24.66
C ALA A 82 -1.36 3.24 25.96
N ALA A 83 -1.68 2.04 26.44
CA ALA A 83 -1.03 1.47 27.62
C ALA A 83 0.34 0.88 27.29
N ALA A 84 0.52 0.32 26.09
CA ALA A 84 1.79 -0.22 25.61
C ALA A 84 2.76 0.89 25.16
N PHE A 85 2.25 1.94 24.52
CA PHE A 85 3.03 3.00 23.89
C PHE A 85 2.47 4.37 24.29
N PRO A 86 3.02 5.00 25.34
CA PRO A 86 2.47 6.25 25.88
C PRO A 86 2.85 7.50 25.07
N LYS A 87 3.68 7.37 24.03
CA LYS A 87 4.23 8.50 23.27
C LYS A 87 3.88 8.40 21.79
N LEU A 88 3.54 9.55 21.21
CA LEU A 88 3.36 9.72 19.78
C LEU A 88 4.57 10.46 19.19
N GLY A 89 5.04 9.99 18.05
CA GLY A 89 6.12 10.58 17.27
C GLY A 89 5.73 10.77 15.80
N GLY A 90 6.68 11.27 15.01
CA GLY A 90 6.54 11.44 13.58
C GLY A 90 7.30 10.37 12.81
N CYS A 91 6.67 9.82 11.78
CA CYS A 91 7.32 9.02 10.76
C CYS A 91 6.57 9.17 9.43
N LEU A 92 7.19 8.72 8.35
CA LEU A 92 6.59 8.61 7.04
C LEU A 92 6.24 7.13 6.80
N GLY A 93 5.13 6.85 6.13
CA GLY A 93 4.76 5.47 5.85
C GLY A 93 3.48 5.32 5.07
N ASN A 94 3.22 4.08 4.66
CA ASN A 94 1.95 3.67 4.10
C ASN A 94 1.63 2.23 4.51
N THR A 95 0.33 1.94 4.66
CA THR A 95 -0.20 0.59 4.71
C THR A 95 -0.71 0.23 3.32
N ASP A 96 -0.06 -0.73 2.65
CA ASP A 96 -0.36 -1.03 1.26
C ASP A 96 -1.56 -1.98 1.11
N GLY A 97 -1.69 -2.94 2.03
CA GLY A 97 -2.82 -3.86 2.05
C GLY A 97 -2.47 -5.28 2.46
N VAL A 98 -3.41 -6.19 2.18
CA VAL A 98 -3.29 -7.61 2.49
C VAL A 98 -2.46 -8.33 1.43
N LYS A 99 -1.34 -8.93 1.83
CA LYS A 99 -0.49 -9.74 0.95
C LYS A 99 -0.89 -11.21 0.93
N GLN A 100 -1.42 -11.71 2.03
CA GLN A 100 -1.83 -13.11 2.21
C GLN A 100 -2.97 -13.17 3.23
N ARG A 101 -3.98 -14.01 2.97
CA ARG A 101 -5.01 -14.44 3.91
C ARG A 101 -4.77 -15.89 4.29
N TYR A 102 -4.91 -16.17 5.57
CA TYR A 102 -4.81 -17.51 6.15
C TYR A 102 -6.24 -17.99 6.44
N VAL A 103 -6.63 -19.10 5.83
CA VAL A 103 -7.97 -19.70 5.96
C VAL A 103 -7.94 -21.08 6.62
N GLY A 104 -6.80 -21.42 7.24
CA GLY A 104 -6.57 -22.66 7.97
C GLY A 104 -7.10 -22.65 9.41
N PRO A 105 -6.56 -23.54 10.27
CA PRO A 105 -6.98 -23.68 11.67
C PRO A 105 -6.83 -22.42 12.53
N ALA A 106 -5.87 -21.54 12.19
CA ALA A 106 -5.68 -20.23 12.81
C ALA A 106 -5.76 -19.17 11.70
N PRO A 107 -6.96 -18.66 11.39
CA PRO A 107 -7.15 -17.73 10.29
C PRO A 107 -6.64 -16.33 10.62
N GLY A 108 -6.44 -15.53 9.58
CA GLY A 108 -6.04 -14.12 9.70
C GLY A 108 -5.36 -13.59 8.44
N ALA A 109 -4.50 -12.59 8.58
CA ALA A 109 -3.91 -11.89 7.45
C ALA A 109 -2.43 -11.52 7.67
N LYS A 110 -1.69 -11.51 6.55
CA LYS A 110 -0.42 -10.81 6.40
C LYS A 110 -0.69 -9.46 5.76
N VAL A 111 -0.41 -8.39 6.49
CA VAL A 111 -0.50 -7.00 6.02
C VAL A 111 0.90 -6.49 5.75
N VAL A 112 1.06 -5.69 4.70
CA VAL A 112 2.36 -5.14 4.30
C VAL A 112 2.25 -3.64 4.07
N GLY A 113 3.40 -2.97 4.15
CA GLY A 113 3.53 -1.56 3.88
C GLY A 113 4.99 -1.13 3.90
N TRP A 114 5.23 0.15 4.15
CA TRP A 114 6.56 0.70 4.41
C TRP A 114 6.53 1.79 5.50
N GLY A 115 7.67 2.05 6.13
CA GLY A 115 7.81 3.04 7.19
C GLY A 115 9.23 3.57 7.38
N TRP A 116 9.35 4.86 7.66
CA TRP A 116 10.61 5.60 7.75
C TRP A 116 10.58 6.65 8.87
N ASP A 117 11.58 6.63 9.74
CA ASP A 117 11.84 7.66 10.76
C ASP A 117 12.77 8.74 10.17
N PRO A 118 12.23 9.92 9.81
CA PRO A 118 13.04 11.01 9.25
C PRO A 118 13.98 11.65 10.28
N ALA A 119 13.68 11.56 11.58
CA ALA A 119 14.53 12.14 12.61
C ALA A 119 15.84 11.37 12.77
N ARG A 120 15.82 10.07 12.45
CA ARG A 120 17.00 9.18 12.49
C ARG A 120 17.53 8.80 11.10
N ALA A 121 16.84 9.22 10.04
CA ALA A 121 17.09 8.77 8.67
C ALA A 121 17.21 7.23 8.61
N SER A 122 16.24 6.53 9.20
CA SER A 122 16.25 5.07 9.32
C SER A 122 14.87 4.46 9.10
N VAL A 123 14.83 3.17 8.77
CA VAL A 123 13.59 2.39 8.75
C VAL A 123 12.99 2.32 10.16
N VAL A 124 11.66 2.28 10.28
CA VAL A 124 11.01 1.98 11.57
C VAL A 124 11.32 0.51 11.93
N PRO A 125 11.85 0.17 13.11
CA PRO A 125 12.28 -1.21 13.37
C PRO A 125 11.13 -2.24 13.39
N HIS A 126 10.02 -1.86 14.03
CA HIS A 126 8.91 -2.76 14.28
C HIS A 126 7.59 -2.09 13.94
N VAL A 127 6.56 -2.91 13.70
CA VAL A 127 5.20 -2.44 13.44
C VAL A 127 4.22 -3.22 14.30
N VAL A 128 3.24 -2.52 14.86
CA VAL A 128 2.04 -3.10 15.45
C VAL A 128 0.82 -2.69 14.65
N VAL A 129 -0.21 -3.53 14.67
CA VAL A 129 -1.53 -3.21 14.12
C VAL A 129 -2.56 -3.32 15.21
N VAL A 130 -3.54 -2.41 15.19
CA VAL A 130 -4.61 -2.37 16.18
C VAL A 130 -5.97 -2.49 15.54
N ASP A 131 -6.91 -3.07 16.29
CA ASP A 131 -8.30 -3.18 15.89
C ASP A 131 -9.09 -1.87 16.10
N ARG A 132 -10.39 -1.93 15.83
CA ARG A 132 -11.34 -0.81 16.04
C ARG A 132 -11.40 -0.28 17.49
N ASN A 133 -10.97 -1.08 18.47
CA ASN A 133 -10.97 -0.73 19.89
C ASN A 133 -9.59 -0.23 20.34
N ALA A 134 -8.66 0.00 19.41
CA ALA A 134 -7.27 0.35 19.67
C ALA A 134 -6.54 -0.70 20.53
N VAL A 135 -6.89 -1.97 20.37
CA VAL A 135 -6.20 -3.11 20.98
C VAL A 135 -5.20 -3.69 19.99
N ILE A 136 -3.98 -3.97 20.45
CA ILE A 136 -2.93 -4.56 19.61
C ILE A 136 -3.34 -5.97 19.18
N ALA A 137 -3.62 -6.13 17.90
CA ALA A 137 -4.11 -7.37 17.30
C ALA A 137 -3.01 -8.12 16.55
N GLY A 138 -1.94 -7.45 16.13
CA GLY A 138 -0.85 -8.08 15.41
C GLY A 138 0.43 -7.27 15.50
N ALA A 139 1.53 -7.92 15.14
CA ALA A 139 2.85 -7.30 15.14
C ALA A 139 3.76 -7.94 14.08
N GLY A 140 4.84 -7.25 13.76
CA GLY A 140 5.83 -7.72 12.82
C GLY A 140 7.00 -6.74 12.67
N ASP A 141 7.88 -7.06 11.74
CA ASP A 141 9.17 -6.40 11.61
C ASP A 141 9.33 -5.74 10.24
N SER A 142 10.18 -4.73 10.20
CA SER A 142 10.64 -4.11 8.96
C SER A 142 11.83 -4.85 8.36
N GLY A 143 12.28 -4.38 7.19
CA GLY A 143 13.42 -4.93 6.46
C GLY A 143 13.04 -5.57 5.12
N ALA A 144 11.75 -5.60 4.79
CA ALA A 144 11.29 -6.07 3.48
C ALA A 144 11.73 -5.07 2.39
N ARG A 145 12.20 -5.61 1.27
CA ARG A 145 12.74 -4.80 0.18
C ARG A 145 11.63 -4.11 -0.63
N ARG A 146 11.79 -2.82 -0.87
CA ARG A 146 10.89 -1.88 -1.54
C ARG A 146 11.68 -0.88 -2.37
N LEU A 147 12.02 -1.27 -3.61
CA LEU A 147 12.76 -0.40 -4.53
C LEU A 147 11.91 0.77 -5.06
N ASP A 148 10.59 0.59 -5.07
CA ASP A 148 9.62 1.60 -5.49
C ASP A 148 9.59 2.81 -4.54
N VAL A 149 9.88 2.59 -3.25
CA VAL A 149 9.84 3.64 -2.22
C VAL A 149 10.90 4.73 -2.44
N PRO A 150 12.22 4.43 -2.48
CA PRO A 150 13.25 5.46 -2.74
C PRO A 150 13.14 6.05 -4.15
N GLN A 151 12.57 5.32 -5.11
CA GLN A 151 12.30 5.84 -6.47
C GLN A 151 11.19 6.92 -6.45
N ALA A 152 10.13 6.71 -5.67
CA ALA A 152 9.01 7.66 -5.56
C ALA A 152 9.26 8.76 -4.52
N ARG A 153 10.07 8.48 -3.49
CA ARG A 153 10.37 9.34 -2.34
C ARG A 153 11.88 9.33 -2.07
N PRO A 154 12.66 10.17 -2.79
CA PRO A 154 14.12 10.19 -2.66
C PRO A 154 14.64 10.63 -1.28
N ASP A 155 13.78 11.21 -0.44
CA ASP A 155 14.05 11.48 0.98
C ASP A 155 14.18 10.21 1.83
N ILE A 156 13.71 9.07 1.31
CA ILE A 156 13.89 7.74 1.91
C ILE A 156 15.06 7.06 1.20
N THR A 157 16.16 6.86 1.92
CA THR A 157 17.42 6.41 1.31
C THR A 157 17.62 4.89 1.34
N SER A 158 16.76 4.16 2.04
CA SER A 158 16.83 2.70 2.14
C SER A 158 15.81 2.01 1.24
N ASP A 159 16.25 0.99 0.50
CA ASP A 159 15.35 0.06 -0.20
C ASP A 159 14.79 -1.03 0.72
N HIS A 160 15.04 -0.98 2.03
CA HIS A 160 14.53 -1.94 3.02
C HIS A 160 13.47 -1.34 3.95
N ALA A 161 12.81 -0.27 3.53
CA ALA A 161 11.77 0.42 4.31
C ALA A 161 10.46 -0.37 4.44
N GLY A 162 10.33 -1.53 3.77
CA GLY A 162 9.13 -2.35 3.83
C GLY A 162 8.98 -3.09 5.16
N TRP A 163 7.75 -3.34 5.56
CA TRP A 163 7.40 -4.14 6.74
C TRP A 163 6.32 -5.15 6.44
N GLU A 164 6.27 -6.17 7.30
CA GLU A 164 5.28 -7.25 7.22
C GLU A 164 4.73 -7.52 8.62
N VAL A 165 3.41 -7.52 8.76
CA VAL A 165 2.71 -7.77 10.03
C VAL A 165 1.74 -8.92 9.87
N TYR A 166 1.65 -9.76 10.89
CA TYR A 166 0.68 -10.85 10.99
C TYR A 166 -0.37 -10.53 12.05
N THR A 167 -1.63 -10.77 11.73
CA THR A 167 -2.79 -10.54 12.62
C THR A 167 -3.78 -11.70 12.49
N PRO A 168 -4.43 -12.15 13.59
CA PRO A 168 -5.51 -13.12 13.54
C PRO A 168 -6.83 -12.49 13.06
N LEU A 169 -6.88 -11.16 12.89
CA LEU A 169 -8.05 -10.50 12.33
C LEU A 169 -8.25 -10.91 10.88
N THR A 170 -9.49 -11.24 10.54
CA THR A 170 -9.91 -11.64 9.19
C THR A 170 -10.74 -10.57 8.49
N THR A 171 -11.33 -9.65 9.26
CA THR A 171 -12.21 -8.58 8.77
C THR A 171 -12.11 -7.33 9.64
N GLY A 172 -12.59 -6.21 9.09
CA GLY A 172 -12.81 -4.96 9.83
C GLY A 172 -11.63 -3.99 9.79
N PRO A 173 -11.78 -2.81 10.42
CA PRO A 173 -10.79 -1.75 10.31
C PRO A 173 -9.55 -2.06 11.14
N LEU A 174 -8.40 -1.67 10.60
CA LEU A 174 -7.09 -1.90 11.14
C LEU A 174 -6.22 -0.65 10.95
N GLU A 175 -5.55 -0.24 12.03
CA GLU A 175 -4.61 0.88 12.00
C GLU A 175 -3.19 0.35 12.25
N ALA A 176 -2.25 0.72 11.37
CA ALA A 176 -0.85 0.34 11.51
C ALA A 176 -0.04 1.45 12.17
N TYR A 177 0.84 1.07 13.09
CA TYR A 177 1.75 1.97 13.79
C TYR A 177 3.18 1.44 13.76
N GLY A 178 4.13 2.30 13.38
CA GLY A 178 5.55 2.03 13.50
C GLY A 178 5.99 2.29 14.94
N VAL A 179 6.72 1.35 15.53
CA VAL A 179 7.38 1.51 16.82
C VAL A 179 8.76 2.10 16.55
N LEU A 180 9.04 3.29 17.09
CA LEU A 180 10.32 3.95 16.90
C LEU A 180 11.41 3.30 17.75
N ALA A 181 12.67 3.65 17.47
CA ALA A 181 13.84 3.00 18.05
C ALA A 181 13.97 3.05 19.58
N ASP A 182 13.18 3.88 20.28
CA ASP A 182 13.11 3.89 21.75
C ASP A 182 12.17 2.82 22.32
N GLY A 183 11.45 2.08 21.47
CA GLY A 183 10.51 1.02 21.83
C GLY A 183 9.24 1.50 22.55
N LYS A 184 9.04 2.81 22.69
CA LYS A 184 7.95 3.40 23.50
C LYS A 184 7.15 4.46 22.74
N THR A 185 7.73 5.02 21.70
CA THR A 185 7.11 6.01 20.84
C THR A 185 6.59 5.32 19.59
N ILE A 186 5.36 5.62 19.22
CA ILE A 186 4.74 5.11 17.99
C ILE A 186 4.37 6.24 17.04
N CYS A 187 4.26 5.90 15.76
CA CYS A 187 3.83 6.80 14.71
C CYS A 187 2.85 6.08 13.78
N ARG A 188 1.85 6.80 13.25
CA ARG A 188 0.83 6.20 12.40
C ARG A 188 1.37 5.94 10.99
N LEU A 189 1.16 4.72 10.47
CA LEU A 189 1.59 4.29 9.13
C LEU A 189 0.42 4.12 8.15
N GLY A 190 -0.82 4.09 8.61
CA GLY A 190 -2.00 4.08 7.75
C GLY A 190 -3.16 3.26 8.29
N HIS A 191 -4.23 3.27 7.50
CA HIS A 191 -5.49 2.56 7.75
C HIS A 191 -5.72 1.50 6.68
N LEU A 192 -6.35 0.40 7.04
CA LEU A 192 -6.78 -0.67 6.15
C LEU A 192 -8.08 -1.31 6.66
N ASP A 193 -9.01 -1.59 5.76
CA ASP A 193 -10.13 -2.49 6.03
C ASP A 193 -9.80 -3.91 5.52
N LEU A 194 -9.89 -4.90 6.41
CA LEU A 194 -9.68 -6.32 6.12
C LEU A 194 -10.92 -7.01 5.54
#